data_AF-A0AA41S366-F1
#
_entry.id   AF-A0AA41S366-F1
#
_cell.length_a   1.000
_cell.length_b   1.000
_cell.length_c   1.000
_cell.angle_alpha   90.00
_cell.angle_beta   90.00
_cell.angle_gamma   90.00
#
_symmetry.space_group_name_H-M   'P 1'
#
loop_
_entity.id
_entity.type
_entity.pdbx_description
1 polymer ?
#
loop_
_entity_poly.entity_id
_entity_poly.type
_entity_poly.pdbx_seq_one_letter_code
_entity_poly.pdbx_strand_id
1 'polypeptide(L)'
;MAKPIPRVGSRRNGRISSRKNGRRIPKGVIHVQSNFNNTIVTVTDVRGQVVSWSSAGTCGFRGTRRGTPFAAQTAAGNAIRTVVDQGMQRAEVMIKGPGLGRDAALRAIRL
;
A
#
# COMPACT_ATOMS: atom_id res chain seq x y z
N MET A 1 -23.19 -28.89 -26.48
CA MET A 1 -21.76 -29.08 -26.17
C MET A 1 -21.12 -27.70 -26.01
N ALA A 2 -20.85 -27.26 -24.79
CA ALA A 2 -20.14 -26.00 -24.53
C ALA A 2 -19.13 -26.24 -23.40
N LYS A 3 -17.84 -26.18 -23.73
CA LYS A 3 -16.76 -26.29 -22.75
C LYS A 3 -16.72 -25.00 -21.91
N PRO A 4 -16.57 -25.08 -20.58
CA PRO A 4 -16.48 -23.89 -19.74
C PRO A 4 -15.19 -23.10 -20.00
N ILE A 5 -15.32 -21.77 -20.05
CA ILE A 5 -14.20 -20.84 -20.25
C ILE A 5 -13.33 -20.84 -18.98
N PRO A 6 -12.03 -21.17 -19.06
CA PRO A 6 -11.16 -21.14 -17.90
C PRO A 6 -10.94 -19.70 -17.45
N ARG A 7 -11.27 -19.38 -16.19
CA ARG A 7 -10.92 -18.10 -15.56
C ARG A 7 -9.41 -18.05 -15.29
N VAL A 8 -8.65 -17.72 -16.33
CA VAL A 8 -7.22 -17.41 -16.26
C VAL A 8 -7.06 -16.06 -15.56
N GLY A 9 -6.32 -16.07 -14.45
CA GLY A 9 -5.94 -14.83 -13.80
C GLY A 9 -5.36 -14.93 -12.38
N SER A 10 -4.81 -16.08 -11.98
CA SER A 10 -3.87 -16.09 -10.85
C SER A 10 -2.63 -15.32 -11.28
N ARG A 11 -2.57 -14.02 -10.91
CA ARG A 11 -1.33 -13.25 -10.99
C ARG A 11 -0.35 -13.88 -10.00
N ARG A 12 0.38 -14.89 -10.47
CA ARG A 12 1.67 -15.27 -9.89
C ARG A 12 2.56 -14.05 -10.03
N ASN A 13 2.54 -13.21 -9.01
CA ASN A 13 3.55 -12.19 -8.82
C ASN A 13 4.83 -12.96 -8.55
N GLY A 14 5.59 -13.24 -9.61
CA GLY A 14 6.94 -13.80 -9.52
C GLY A 14 7.79 -12.80 -8.75
N ARG A 15 7.74 -12.86 -7.42
CA ARG A 15 8.68 -12.18 -6.55
C ARG A 15 10.00 -12.88 -6.80
N ILE A 16 10.80 -12.31 -7.70
CA ILE A 16 12.24 -12.50 -7.74
C ILE A 16 12.70 -12.44 -6.30
N SER A 17 13.13 -13.59 -5.79
CA SER A 17 13.57 -13.79 -4.42
C SER A 17 14.93 -13.12 -4.23
N SER A 18 14.97 -11.78 -4.26
CA SER A 18 16.17 -11.06 -3.85
C SER A 18 16.25 -11.12 -2.32
N ARG A 19 17.04 -12.08 -1.84
CA ARG A 19 17.69 -12.16 -0.52
C ARG A 19 17.00 -11.32 0.57
N LYS A 20 16.23 -12.01 1.41
CA LYS A 20 15.66 -11.55 2.69
C LYS A 20 16.75 -11.17 3.71
N ASN A 21 17.72 -10.33 3.35
CA ASN A 21 18.41 -9.51 4.33
C ASN A 21 17.54 -8.27 4.50
N GLY A 22 16.48 -8.42 5.30
CA GLY A 22 15.61 -7.32 5.67
C GLY A 22 16.46 -6.26 6.36
N ARG A 23 16.80 -5.19 5.64
CA ARG A 23 17.38 -4.01 6.27
C ARG A 23 16.39 -3.57 7.34
N ARG A 24 16.80 -3.67 8.60
CA ARG A 24 16.02 -3.13 9.72
C ARG A 24 16.14 -1.63 9.65
N ILE A 25 15.10 -0.98 9.17
CA ILE A 25 15.03 0.47 9.06
C ILE A 25 14.22 0.93 10.27
N PRO A 26 14.82 1.59 11.28
CA PRO A 26 14.09 1.99 12.49
C PRO A 26 13.21 3.22 12.28
N LYS A 27 13.59 4.10 11.33
CA LYS A 27 12.92 5.35 11.01
C LYS A 27 12.66 5.46 9.51
N GLY A 28 11.48 5.93 9.12
CA GLY A 28 11.13 6.11 7.71
C GLY A 28 10.13 7.22 7.48
N VAL A 29 9.67 7.32 6.23
CA VAL A 29 8.64 8.28 5.81
C VAL A 29 7.53 7.52 5.08
N ILE A 30 6.28 7.81 5.44
CA ILE A 30 5.09 7.26 4.80
C ILE A 30 4.51 8.36 3.92
N HIS A 31 4.59 8.16 2.61
CA HIS A 31 3.97 9.01 1.62
C HIS A 31 2.56 8.50 1.30
N VAL A 32 1.56 9.35 1.54
CA VAL A 32 0.16 9.09 1.18
C VAL A 32 -0.21 10.03 0.04
N GLN A 33 -0.34 9.48 -1.16
CA GLN A 33 -0.88 10.21 -2.29
C GLN A 33 -2.38 9.91 -2.40
N SER A 34 -3.20 10.88 -2.02
CA SER A 34 -4.66 10.78 -2.11
C SER A 34 -5.19 11.65 -3.24
N ASN A 35 -5.67 11.00 -4.30
CA ASN A 35 -6.43 11.63 -5.37
C ASN A 35 -7.89 11.18 -5.28
N PHE A 36 -8.81 11.82 -6.01
CA PHE A 36 -10.23 11.50 -6.00
C PHE A 36 -10.53 10.03 -6.39
N ASN A 37 -9.69 9.46 -7.26
CA ASN A 37 -9.93 8.14 -7.85
C ASN A 37 -9.06 7.02 -7.25
N ASN A 38 -8.08 7.34 -6.40
CA ASN A 38 -7.15 6.36 -5.85
C ASN A 38 -6.37 6.93 -4.67
N THR A 39 -6.01 6.06 -3.73
CA THR A 39 -5.01 6.35 -2.70
C THR A 39 -3.84 5.38 -2.82
N ILE A 40 -2.63 5.92 -2.89
CA ILE A 40 -1.38 5.17 -2.96
C ILE A 40 -0.59 5.50 -1.69
N VAL A 41 -0.13 4.45 -1.00
CA VAL A 41 0.68 4.56 0.21
C VAL A 41 2.02 3.93 -0.08
N THR A 42 3.07 4.73 0.07
CA THR A 42 4.45 4.32 -0.17
C THR A 42 5.25 4.56 1.08
N VAL A 43 6.00 3.57 1.53
CA VAL A 43 6.89 3.69 2.68
C VAL A 43 8.32 3.71 2.20
N THR A 44 9.07 4.71 2.63
CA THR A 44 10.46 4.91 2.26
C THR A 44 11.34 5.02 3.51
N ASP A 45 12.62 4.78 3.33
CA ASP A 45 13.66 5.20 4.27
C ASP A 45 13.87 6.73 4.18
N VAL A 46 14.60 7.31 5.13
CA VAL A 46 15.04 8.72 5.15
C VAL A 46 15.85 9.06 3.89
N ARG A 47 16.52 8.07 3.30
CA ARG A 47 17.27 8.19 2.04
C ARG A 47 16.38 8.20 0.79
N GLY A 48 15.06 8.05 0.93
CA GLY A 48 14.12 7.96 -0.19
C GLY A 48 14.07 6.59 -0.88
N GLN A 49 14.69 5.55 -0.30
CA GLN A 49 14.59 4.19 -0.84
C GLN A 49 13.23 3.59 -0.48
N VAL A 50 12.47 3.12 -1.48
CA VAL A 50 11.17 2.50 -1.25
C VAL A 50 11.33 1.12 -0.62
N VAL A 51 10.69 0.95 0.53
CA VAL A 51 10.68 -0.29 1.30
C VAL A 51 9.47 -1.14 0.92
N SER A 52 8.30 -0.52 0.95
CA SER A 52 7.04 -1.13 0.55
C SER A 52 6.11 -0.09 -0.05
N TRP A 53 5.14 -0.56 -0.83
CA TRP A 53 4.07 0.27 -1.32
C TRP A 53 2.80 -0.56 -1.50
N SER A 54 1.66 0.11 -1.36
CA SER A 54 0.35 -0.47 -1.56
C SER A 54 -0.58 0.61 -2.09
N SER A 55 -1.63 0.20 -2.80
CA SER A 55 -2.66 1.11 -3.28
C SER A 55 -4.02 0.44 -3.19
N ALA A 56 -5.08 1.24 -3.25
CA ALA A 56 -6.43 0.69 -3.32
C ALA A 56 -6.59 -0.29 -4.50
N GLY A 57 -5.94 -0.03 -5.63
CA GLY A 57 -5.94 -0.94 -6.78
C GLY A 57 -5.22 -2.27 -6.51
N THR A 58 -4.10 -2.24 -5.79
CA THR A 58 -3.34 -3.46 -5.42
C THR A 58 -4.11 -4.32 -4.41
N CYS A 59 -4.97 -3.70 -3.60
CA CYS A 59 -5.86 -4.38 -2.66
C CYS A 59 -7.13 -4.97 -3.32
N GLY A 60 -7.26 -4.86 -4.64
CA GLY A 60 -8.38 -5.46 -5.39
C GLY A 60 -9.60 -4.55 -5.57
N PHE A 61 -9.56 -3.30 -5.08
CA PHE A 61 -10.63 -2.34 -5.32
C PHE A 61 -10.58 -1.81 -6.75
N ARG A 62 -11.72 -1.83 -7.45
CA ARG A 62 -11.87 -1.41 -8.85
C ARG A 62 -13.01 -0.40 -9.01
N GLY A 63 -12.96 0.39 -10.07
CA GLY A 63 -13.98 1.39 -10.39
C GLY A 63 -14.12 2.45 -9.29
N THR A 64 -15.35 2.87 -9.03
CA THR A 64 -15.70 3.89 -8.02
C THR A 64 -15.25 3.50 -6.61
N ARG A 65 -15.23 2.20 -6.28
CA ARG A 65 -14.79 1.70 -4.98
C ARG A 65 -13.31 1.98 -4.68
N ARG A 66 -12.48 2.23 -5.71
CA ARG A 66 -11.04 2.50 -5.55
C ARG A 66 -10.75 3.86 -4.87
N GLY A 67 -11.63 4.84 -5.04
CA GLY A 67 -11.49 6.18 -4.42
C GLY A 67 -12.06 6.28 -3.01
N THR A 68 -12.67 5.21 -2.49
CA THR A 68 -13.37 5.24 -1.19
C THR A 68 -12.39 5.30 -0.02
N PRO A 69 -12.79 5.90 1.12
CA PRO A 69 -11.94 5.94 2.32
C PRO A 69 -11.63 4.54 2.86
N PHE A 70 -12.55 3.58 2.72
CA PHE A 70 -12.32 2.19 3.13
C PHE A 70 -11.20 1.52 2.32
N ALA A 71 -11.13 1.80 1.02
CA ALA A 71 -10.05 1.31 0.18
C ALA A 71 -8.70 1.93 0.56
N ALA A 72 -8.69 3.22 0.94
CA ALA A 72 -7.49 3.90 1.43
C ALA A 72 -7.00 3.31 2.78
N GLN A 73 -7.91 3.04 3.71
CA GLN A 73 -7.59 2.38 4.99
C GLN A 73 -6.94 1.01 4.77
N THR A 74 -7.54 0.20 3.90
CA THR A 74 -7.03 -1.14 3.56
C THR A 74 -5.65 -1.06 2.90
N ALA A 75 -5.46 -0.10 1.98
CA ALA A 75 -4.17 0.13 1.33
C ALA A 75 -3.07 0.52 2.33
N ALA A 76 -3.38 1.45 3.24
CA ALA A 76 -2.47 1.87 4.30
C ALA A 76 -2.10 0.71 5.24
N GLY A 77 -3.08 -0.04 5.74
CA GLY A 77 -2.83 -1.20 6.61
C GLY A 77 -1.93 -2.26 5.97
N ASN A 78 -2.14 -2.54 4.68
CA ASN A 78 -1.29 -3.48 3.94
C ASN A 78 0.16 -2.98 3.78
N ALA A 79 0.37 -1.68 3.53
CA ALA A 79 1.72 -1.12 3.43
C ALA A 79 2.45 -1.17 4.79
N ILE A 80 1.76 -0.80 5.87
CA ILE A 80 2.32 -0.75 7.22
C ILE A 80 2.65 -2.13 7.75
N ARG A 81 1.78 -3.12 7.54
CA ARG A 81 2.01 -4.50 8.00
C ARG A 81 3.37 -5.03 7.54
N THR A 82 3.69 -4.83 6.26
CA THR A 82 4.99 -5.26 5.69
C THR A 82 6.20 -4.53 6.25
N VAL A 83 5.98 -3.38 6.87
CA VAL A 83 7.01 -2.47 7.39
C VAL A 83 7.23 -2.71 8.89
N VAL A 84 6.17 -3.03 9.62
CA VAL A 84 6.24 -3.52 11.01
C VAL A 84 7.04 -4.81 11.07
N ASP A 85 6.82 -5.72 10.12
CA ASP A 85 7.62 -6.96 9.97
C ASP A 85 9.13 -6.67 9.75
N GLN A 86 9.47 -5.50 9.22
CA GLN A 86 10.86 -5.06 8.98
C GLN A 86 11.45 -4.26 10.15
N GLY A 87 10.66 -3.95 11.18
CA GLY A 87 11.12 -3.30 12.41
C GLY A 87 11.16 -1.77 12.37
N MET A 88 10.40 -1.10 11.50
CA MET A 88 10.20 0.35 11.61
C MET A 88 9.39 0.68 12.85
N GLN A 89 9.90 1.60 13.68
CA GLN A 89 9.27 2.03 14.93
C GLN A 89 8.69 3.44 14.83
N ARG A 90 9.35 4.31 14.05
CA ARG A 90 8.93 5.70 13.89
C ARG A 90 8.84 6.02 12.40
N ALA A 91 7.77 6.69 12.02
CA ALA A 91 7.63 7.19 10.67
C ALA A 91 6.98 8.57 10.65
N GLU A 92 7.46 9.41 9.75
CA GLU A 92 6.81 10.69 9.43
C GLU A 92 5.80 10.48 8.33
N VAL A 93 4.62 11.11 8.41
CA VAL A 93 3.57 10.94 7.41
C VAL A 93 3.52 12.20 6.53
N MET A 94 3.75 12.03 5.24
CA MET A 94 3.61 13.08 4.24
C MET A 94 2.41 12.81 3.34
N ILE A 95 1.46 13.74 3.31
CA ILE A 95 0.23 13.59 2.53
C ILE A 95 0.21 14.55 1.38
N LYS A 96 -0.08 14.05 0.19
CA LYS A 96 -0.25 14.83 -1.03
C LYS A 96 -1.63 14.61 -1.64
N GLY A 97 -2.29 15.72 -1.97
CA GLY A 97 -3.53 15.75 -2.74
C GLY A 97 -4.81 15.89 -1.91
N PRO A 98 -5.94 16.21 -2.57
CA PRO A 98 -7.22 16.53 -1.93
C PRO A 98 -8.15 15.33 -1.73
N GLY A 99 -7.73 14.10 -2.07
CA GLY A 99 -8.62 12.94 -2.09
C GLY A 99 -9.23 12.57 -0.73
N LEU A 100 -10.40 11.92 -0.78
CA LEU A 100 -11.17 11.47 0.38
C LEU A 100 -10.45 10.43 1.25
N GLY A 101 -9.37 9.83 0.72
CA GLY A 101 -8.59 8.81 1.43
C GLY A 101 -7.58 9.36 2.44
N ARG A 102 -7.41 10.70 2.54
CA ARG A 102 -6.45 11.35 3.43
C ARG A 102 -6.64 10.98 4.89
N ASP A 103 -7.81 11.24 5.45
CA ASP A 103 -8.08 11.01 6.88
C ASP A 103 -8.17 9.52 7.20
N ALA A 104 -8.72 8.73 6.27
CA ALA A 104 -8.81 7.28 6.43
C ALA A 104 -7.43 6.61 6.48
N ALA A 105 -6.50 7.04 5.62
CA ALA A 105 -5.12 6.56 5.65
C ALA A 105 -4.40 6.98 6.94
N LEU A 106 -4.58 8.23 7.39
CA LEU A 106 -4.01 8.69 8.67
C LEU A 106 -4.52 7.88 9.86
N ARG A 107 -5.83 7.60 9.91
CA ARG A 107 -6.43 6.76 10.95
C ARG A 107 -5.82 5.36 10.93
N ALA A 108 -5.64 4.78 9.74
CA ALA A 108 -5.02 3.47 9.59
C ALA A 108 -3.55 3.41 10.03
N ILE A 109 -2.82 4.53 9.95
CA ILE A 109 -1.42 4.62 10.40
C ILE A 109 -1.31 4.75 11.91
N ARG A 110 -2.31 5.35 12.55
CA ARG A 110 -2.33 5.57 14.00
C ARG A 110 -2.80 4.34 14.79
N LEU A 111 -3.55 3.45 14.15
CA LEU A 111 -4.03 2.18 14.68
C LEU A 111 -2.94 1.11 14.62
#